data_AF-A0AAN9K357-F1
#
_entry.id   AF-A0AAN9K357-F1
#
_cell.length_a   1.000
_cell.length_b   1.000
_cell.length_c   1.000
_cell.angle_alpha   90.00
_cell.angle_beta   90.00
_cell.angle_gamma   90.00
#
_symmetry.space_group_name_H-M   'P 1'
#
loop_
_entity.id
_entity.type
_entity.pdbx_description
1 polymer ?
#
loop_
_entity_poly.entity_id
_entity_poly.type
_entity_poly.pdbx_seq_one_letter_code
_entity_poly.pdbx_strand_id
1 'polypeptide(L)'
;MGISVITGMVKCKRYKKQFEMRFNLEEKLRELLRFIMRNKGTMHDRAPKVWKQPVFPKCVHYGQDNSARAVVNKKTAINWLFLLLGHMLGCCTLEQLKYFYKHMNCHRTGAKNCLLYSTYMGLIKQLQPRGIP
;
A
#
# COMPACT_ATOMS: atom_id res chain seq x y z
N MET A 1 22.80 -3.75 -11.78
CA MET A 1 21.42 -4.11 -12.16
C MET A 1 20.52 -3.89 -10.95
N GLY A 2 19.49 -3.05 -11.08
CA GLY A 2 18.54 -2.75 -10.00
C GLY A 2 17.25 -3.56 -10.12
N ILE A 3 16.46 -3.60 -9.04
CA ILE A 3 15.11 -4.21 -9.04
C ILE A 3 14.15 -3.25 -9.75
N SER A 4 13.62 -3.64 -10.90
CA SER A 4 12.64 -2.86 -11.66
C SER A 4 11.18 -3.31 -11.45
N VAL A 5 10.98 -4.53 -10.97
CA VAL A 5 9.66 -5.15 -10.81
C VAL A 5 9.48 -5.68 -9.40
N ILE A 6 8.32 -5.40 -8.80
CA ILE A 6 7.87 -5.99 -7.54
C ILE A 6 6.66 -6.87 -7.82
N THR A 7 6.65 -8.07 -7.23
CA THR A 7 5.52 -9.00 -7.33
C THR A 7 4.78 -9.15 -6.00
N GLY A 8 3.51 -9.55 -6.08
CA GLY A 8 2.69 -9.84 -4.91
C GLY A 8 1.41 -10.57 -5.25
N MET A 9 0.90 -11.34 -4.28
CA MET A 9 -0.30 -12.14 -4.46
C MET A 9 -1.56 -11.29 -4.29
N VAL A 10 -2.47 -11.43 -5.25
CA VAL A 10 -3.80 -10.82 -5.24
C VAL A 10 -4.87 -11.88 -5.38
N LYS A 11 -6.06 -11.61 -4.87
CA LYS A 11 -7.25 -12.46 -4.96
C LYS A 11 -8.35 -11.71 -5.70
N CYS A 12 -8.89 -12.32 -6.75
CA CYS A 12 -10.07 -11.80 -7.41
C CYS A 12 -11.26 -11.83 -6.43
N LYS A 13 -11.94 -10.69 -6.24
CA LYS A 13 -13.10 -10.59 -5.33
C LYS A 13 -14.22 -11.54 -5.69
N ARG A 14 -14.53 -11.68 -6.99
CA ARG A 14 -15.67 -12.46 -7.51
C ARG A 14 -15.39 -13.95 -7.50
N TYR A 15 -14.31 -14.37 -8.15
CA TYR A 15 -14.02 -15.79 -8.39
C TYR A 15 -13.08 -16.42 -7.36
N LYS A 16 -12.60 -15.64 -6.38
CA LYS A 16 -11.71 -16.08 -5.30
C LYS A 16 -10.38 -16.71 -5.74
N LYS A 17 -10.06 -16.73 -7.04
CA LYS A 17 -8.77 -17.16 -7.58
C LYS A 17 -7.67 -16.20 -7.14
N GLN A 18 -6.54 -16.78 -6.72
CA GLN A 18 -5.32 -16.04 -6.41
C GLN A 18 -4.36 -16.09 -7.60
N PHE A 19 -3.64 -15.01 -7.83
CA PHE A 19 -2.62 -14.91 -8.87
C PHE A 19 -1.55 -13.91 -8.47
N GLU A 20 -0.37 -14.04 -9.06
CA GLU A 20 0.72 -13.08 -8.90
C GLU A 20 0.48 -11.84 -9.77
N MET A 21 0.63 -10.66 -9.19
CA MET A 21 0.58 -9.38 -9.89
C MET A 21 1.96 -8.72 -9.84
N ARG A 22 2.31 -8.02 -10.92
CA ARG A 22 3.61 -7.37 -11.10
C ARG A 22 3.42 -5.86 -11.23
N PHE A 23 4.27 -5.11 -10.58
CA PHE A 23 4.33 -3.65 -10.69
C PHE A 23 5.72 -3.21 -11.13
N ASN A 24 5.78 -2.29 -12.07
CA ASN A 24 7.00 -1.51 -12.31
C ASN A 24 7.21 -0.57 -11.12
N LEU A 25 8.38 -0.66 -10.48
CA LEU A 25 8.67 0.05 -9.24
C LEU A 25 8.68 1.57 -9.47
N GLU A 26 9.40 2.05 -10.48
CA GLU A 26 9.55 3.49 -10.74
C GLU A 26 8.24 4.14 -11.16
N GLU A 27 7.48 3.48 -12.02
CA GLU A 27 6.19 3.96 -12.50
C GLU A 27 5.20 4.13 -11.33
N LYS A 28 5.06 3.08 -10.50
CA LYS A 28 4.14 3.11 -9.35
C LYS A 28 4.60 4.03 -8.25
N LEU A 29 5.90 4.13 -8.00
CA LEU A 29 6.42 5.09 -7.04
C LEU A 29 6.13 6.52 -7.50
N ARG A 30 6.34 6.83 -8.78
CA ARG A 30 6.04 8.15 -9.36
C ARG A 30 4.55 8.48 -9.34
N GLU A 31 3.68 7.50 -9.59
CA GLU A 31 2.22 7.64 -9.43
C GLU A 31 1.85 8.01 -7.99
N LEU A 32 2.36 7.24 -7.02
CA LEU A 32 2.08 7.45 -5.60
C LEU A 32 2.61 8.80 -5.09
N LEU A 33 3.83 9.18 -5.45
CA LEU A 33 4.41 10.47 -5.05
C LEU A 33 3.60 11.65 -5.58
N ARG A 34 3.22 11.63 -6.87
CA ARG A 34 2.35 12.65 -7.46
C ARG A 34 1.01 12.73 -6.73
N PHE A 35 0.43 11.59 -6.37
CA PHE A 35 -0.80 11.57 -5.57
C PHE A 35 -0.59 12.24 -4.21
N ILE A 36 0.48 11.91 -3.49
CA ILE A 36 0.76 12.49 -2.18
C ILE A 36 1.00 14.00 -2.30
N MET A 37 1.85 14.46 -3.21
CA MET A 37 2.13 15.89 -3.40
C MET A 37 0.84 16.71 -3.59
N ARG A 38 -0.09 16.21 -4.40
CA ARG A 38 -1.36 16.90 -4.68
C ARG A 38 -2.34 16.92 -3.51
N ASN A 39 -2.29 15.93 -2.62
CA ASN A 39 -3.31 15.72 -1.61
C ASN A 39 -2.82 15.91 -0.17
N LYS A 40 -1.50 15.98 0.08
CA LYS A 40 -0.92 15.97 1.43
C LYS A 40 -1.48 17.09 2.32
N GLY A 41 -1.68 18.28 1.76
CA GLY A 41 -2.22 19.44 2.47
C GLY A 41 -3.62 19.23 3.06
N THR A 42 -4.43 18.32 2.50
CA THR A 42 -5.80 18.05 2.96
C THR A 42 -5.92 16.78 3.80
N MET A 43 -4.84 16.00 3.95
CA MET A 43 -4.87 14.75 4.68
C MET A 43 -4.87 14.95 6.20
N HIS A 44 -4.25 16.02 6.73
CA HIS A 44 -4.17 16.32 8.17
C HIS A 44 -3.82 15.10 9.04
N ASP A 45 -2.75 14.39 8.65
CA ASP A 45 -2.28 13.15 9.27
C ASP A 45 -3.27 11.97 9.27
N ARG A 46 -4.28 12.02 8.40
CA ARG A 46 -5.32 10.99 8.25
C ARG A 46 -5.35 10.47 6.83
N ALA A 47 -5.52 9.16 6.69
CA ALA A 47 -5.58 8.54 5.38
C ALA A 47 -6.83 9.02 4.61
N PRO A 48 -6.67 9.48 3.35
CA PRO A 48 -7.79 9.89 2.50
C PRO A 48 -8.69 8.69 2.18
N LYS A 49 -9.91 8.95 1.69
CA LYS A 49 -10.90 7.91 1.39
C LYS A 49 -10.35 6.82 0.47
N VAL A 50 -9.59 7.20 -0.56
CA VAL A 50 -8.99 6.27 -1.53
C VAL A 50 -7.94 5.32 -0.94
N TRP A 51 -7.31 5.67 0.20
CA TRP A 51 -6.42 4.74 0.90
C TRP A 51 -7.19 3.83 1.85
N LYS A 52 -8.24 4.35 2.48
CA LYS A 52 -9.12 3.55 3.35
C LYS A 52 -9.93 2.52 2.55
N GLN A 53 -10.31 2.88 1.34
CA GLN A 53 -11.05 2.06 0.37
C GLN A 53 -10.24 2.00 -0.93
N PRO A 54 -9.21 1.14 -1.00
CA PRO A 54 -8.34 1.04 -2.17
C PRO A 54 -9.14 0.74 -3.44
N VAL A 55 -8.82 1.45 -4.51
CA VAL A 55 -9.24 1.07 -5.86
C VAL A 55 -8.28 -0.02 -6.33
N PHE A 56 -8.81 -1.22 -6.54
CA PHE A 56 -7.99 -2.36 -6.91
C PHE A 56 -7.69 -2.39 -8.42
N PRO A 57 -6.53 -2.94 -8.80
CA PRO A 57 -6.26 -3.25 -10.20
C PRO A 57 -7.31 -4.20 -10.81
N LYS A 58 -7.35 -4.18 -12.15
CA LYS A 58 -8.15 -5.08 -12.95
C LYS A 58 -7.70 -6.53 -12.75
N CYS A 59 -8.65 -7.46 -12.64
CA CYS A 59 -8.30 -8.88 -12.60
C CYS A 59 -7.94 -9.38 -14.01
N VAL A 60 -6.75 -9.96 -14.17
CA VAL A 60 -6.25 -10.44 -15.47
C VAL A 60 -7.07 -11.59 -16.06
N HIS A 61 -7.78 -12.35 -15.22
CA HIS A 61 -8.55 -13.51 -15.67
C HIS A 61 -9.95 -13.17 -16.19
N TYR A 62 -10.52 -12.05 -15.74
CA TYR A 62 -11.94 -11.74 -16.01
C TYR A 62 -12.17 -10.29 -16.44
N GLY A 63 -11.12 -9.46 -16.44
CA GLY A 63 -11.18 -8.09 -16.95
C GLY A 63 -12.10 -7.15 -16.18
N GLN A 64 -12.47 -7.46 -14.94
CA GLN A 64 -13.30 -6.56 -14.13
C GLN A 64 -12.43 -5.52 -13.40
N ASP A 65 -12.79 -4.25 -13.45
CA ASP A 65 -12.11 -3.20 -12.69
C ASP A 65 -12.34 -3.33 -11.18
N ASN A 66 -11.46 -2.75 -10.36
CA ASN A 66 -11.59 -2.74 -8.90
C ASN A 66 -11.81 -4.13 -8.26
N SER A 67 -11.16 -5.17 -8.80
CA SER A 67 -11.47 -6.57 -8.48
C SER A 67 -10.30 -7.39 -7.93
N ALA A 68 -9.05 -7.00 -8.16
CA ALA A 68 -7.86 -7.73 -7.69
C ALA A 68 -7.36 -7.20 -6.32
N ARG A 69 -7.90 -7.72 -5.23
CA ARG A 69 -7.53 -7.28 -3.87
C ARG A 69 -6.26 -7.99 -3.40
N ALA A 70 -5.33 -7.28 -2.76
CA ALA A 70 -4.15 -7.91 -2.16
C ALA A 70 -4.49 -9.01 -1.16
N VAL A 71 -3.71 -10.09 -1.19
CA VAL A 71 -3.70 -11.12 -0.15
C VAL A 71 -2.75 -10.65 0.93
N VAL A 72 -3.30 -10.21 2.07
CA VAL A 72 -2.49 -9.75 3.20
C VAL A 72 -2.19 -10.94 4.10
N ASN A 73 -0.93 -11.36 4.11
CA ASN A 73 -0.43 -12.49 4.90
C ASN A 73 -0.43 -12.19 6.42
N LYS A 74 0.03 -13.17 7.21
CA LYS A 74 0.38 -12.96 8.62
C LYS A 74 1.33 -11.76 8.75
N LYS A 75 1.26 -11.05 9.88
CA LYS A 75 1.98 -9.79 10.13
C LYS A 75 3.49 -9.83 9.82
N THR A 76 4.13 -10.99 9.97
CA THR A 76 5.56 -11.23 9.71
C THR A 76 5.93 -11.37 8.23
N ALA A 77 4.97 -11.62 7.34
CA ALA A 77 5.18 -11.92 5.92
C ALA A 77 4.45 -10.94 5.00
N ILE A 78 4.15 -9.73 5.50
CA ILE A 78 3.51 -8.69 4.71
C ILE A 78 4.52 -8.10 3.74
N ASN A 79 4.18 -8.14 2.45
CA ASN A 79 4.92 -7.43 1.41
C ASN A 79 4.53 -5.94 1.41
N TRP A 80 5.14 -5.17 2.31
CA TRP A 80 4.83 -3.74 2.52
C TRP A 80 5.04 -2.90 1.26
N LEU A 81 6.08 -3.20 0.47
CA LEU A 81 6.39 -2.47 -0.75
C LEU A 81 5.34 -2.71 -1.84
N PHE A 82 4.93 -3.96 -2.06
CA PHE A 82 3.87 -4.27 -3.02
C PHE A 82 2.54 -3.60 -2.63
N LEU A 83 2.18 -3.64 -1.34
CA LEU A 83 0.97 -2.98 -0.85
C LEU A 83 1.04 -1.46 -0.99
N LEU A 84 2.20 -0.85 -0.76
CA LEU A 84 2.41 0.58 -0.92
C LEU A 84 2.23 1.01 -2.37
N LEU A 85 2.98 0.38 -3.29
CA LEU A 85 2.96 0.70 -4.72
C LEU A 85 1.60 0.44 -5.38
N GLY A 86 0.86 -0.54 -4.87
CA GLY A 86 -0.51 -0.82 -5.32
C GLY A 86 -1.59 0.05 -4.69
N HIS A 87 -1.26 1.01 -3.81
CA HIS A 87 -2.23 1.78 -3.01
C HIS A 87 -3.13 0.89 -2.12
N MET A 88 -2.66 -0.29 -1.73
CA MET A 88 -3.43 -1.36 -1.07
C MET A 88 -3.18 -1.50 0.44
N LEU A 89 -2.37 -0.64 1.08
CA LEU A 89 -2.14 -0.71 2.54
C LEU A 89 -3.44 -0.62 3.38
N GLY A 90 -4.53 -0.07 2.83
CA GLY A 90 -5.85 -0.09 3.47
C GLY A 90 -6.42 -1.49 3.70
N CYS A 91 -5.90 -2.49 2.99
CA CYS A 91 -6.24 -3.90 3.19
C CYS A 91 -5.71 -4.46 4.52
N CYS A 92 -4.70 -3.83 5.12
CA CYS A 92 -4.15 -4.25 6.40
C CYS A 92 -5.16 -4.01 7.53
N THR A 93 -5.12 -4.88 8.55
CA THR A 93 -5.82 -4.69 9.81
C THR A 93 -5.10 -3.66 10.68
N LEU A 94 -5.78 -3.17 11.72
CA LEU A 94 -5.17 -2.26 12.70
C LEU A 94 -3.94 -2.89 13.37
N GLU A 95 -4.01 -4.18 13.70
CA GLU A 95 -2.91 -4.93 14.31
C GLU A 95 -1.70 -5.08 13.39
N GLN A 96 -1.92 -5.33 12.11
CA GLN A 96 -0.84 -5.39 11.12
C GLN A 96 -0.15 -4.03 10.98
N LEU A 97 -0.91 -2.93 10.97
CA LEU A 97 -0.33 -1.58 10.97
C LEU A 97 0.44 -1.28 12.26
N LYS A 98 -0.07 -1.67 13.44
CA LYS A 98 0.67 -1.56 14.71
C LYS A 98 1.96 -2.39 14.71
N TYR A 99 1.93 -3.56 14.08
CA TYR A 99 3.09 -4.44 13.96
C TYR A 99 4.23 -3.77 13.16
N PHE A 100 3.91 -3.07 12.06
CA PHE A 100 4.90 -2.28 11.32
C PHE A 100 5.65 -1.29 12.22
N TYR A 101 4.91 -0.57 13.06
CA TYR A 101 5.46 0.42 13.99
C TYR A 101 6.34 -0.20 15.08
N LYS A 102 5.92 -1.35 15.62
CA LYS A 102 6.72 -2.11 16.60
C LYS A 102 8.15 -2.38 16.08
N HIS A 103 8.28 -2.71 14.79
CA HIS A 103 9.58 -3.01 14.17
C HIS A 103 10.38 -1.78 13.71
N MET A 104 9.79 -0.59 13.75
CA MET A 104 10.51 0.67 13.51
C MET A 104 10.94 1.36 14.81
N ASN A 105 10.91 0.67 15.96
CA ASN A 105 11.15 1.24 17.29
C ASN A 105 10.31 2.50 17.59
N CYS A 106 9.13 2.59 17.00
CA CYS A 106 8.21 3.69 17.17
C CYS A 106 6.88 3.13 17.65
N HIS A 107 6.53 3.30 18.93
CA HIS A 107 5.21 2.90 19.40
C HIS A 107 4.20 3.98 19.04
N ARG A 108 3.27 3.69 18.14
CA ARG A 108 2.25 4.64 17.71
C ARG A 108 0.85 4.16 18.11
N THR A 109 0.20 4.91 18.98
CA THR A 109 -1.21 4.76 19.29
C THR A 109 -2.03 5.63 18.34
N GLY A 110 -3.17 5.13 17.86
CA GLY A 110 -4.01 5.89 16.94
C GLY A 110 -5.09 5.04 16.29
N ALA A 111 -6.11 5.72 15.76
CA ALA A 111 -7.12 5.11 14.92
C ALA A 111 -6.51 4.57 13.61
N LYS A 112 -7.19 3.60 12.99
CA LYS A 112 -6.69 2.92 11.78
C LYS A 112 -6.32 3.89 10.66
N ASN A 113 -7.08 4.96 10.45
CA ASN A 113 -6.81 5.97 9.43
C ASN A 113 -5.52 6.77 9.69
N CYS A 114 -5.22 7.10 10.95
CA CYS A 114 -3.98 7.80 11.31
C CYS A 114 -2.76 6.89 11.15
N LEU A 115 -2.88 5.63 11.60
CA LEU A 115 -1.80 4.65 11.41
C LEU A 115 -1.57 4.33 9.93
N LEU A 116 -2.64 4.19 9.14
CA LEU A 116 -2.54 3.96 7.71
C LEU A 116 -1.79 5.09 7.00
N TYR A 117 -2.17 6.35 7.25
CA TYR A 117 -1.45 7.51 6.70
C TYR A 117 0.02 7.47 7.07
N SER A 118 0.27 7.26 8.35
CA SER A 118 1.63 7.24 8.87
C SER A 118 2.44 6.11 8.22
N THR A 119 1.83 4.95 7.91
CA THR A 119 2.52 3.81 7.29
C THR A 119 2.90 4.15 5.85
N TYR A 120 2.01 4.80 5.09
CA TYR A 120 2.34 5.35 3.77
C TYR A 120 3.54 6.30 3.84
N MET A 121 3.49 7.29 4.75
CA MET A 121 4.57 8.28 4.87
C MET A 121 5.90 7.66 5.32
N GLY A 122 5.84 6.72 6.27
CA GLY A 122 7.03 6.02 6.78
C GLY A 122 7.72 5.20 5.70
N LEU A 123 6.96 4.43 4.91
CA LEU A 123 7.52 3.65 3.80
C LEU A 123 8.06 4.53 2.68
N ILE A 124 7.37 5.63 2.34
CA ILE A 124 7.89 6.60 1.35
C ILE A 124 9.21 7.21 1.81
N LYS A 125 9.34 7.57 3.10
CA LYS A 125 10.59 8.10 3.65
C LYS A 125 11.74 7.09 3.55
N GLN A 126 11.47 5.79 3.69
CA GLN A 126 12.48 4.73 3.50
C GLN A 126 12.91 4.59 2.04
N LEU A 127 11.97 4.66 1.10
CA LEU A 127 12.25 4.53 -0.34
C LEU A 127 12.90 5.79 -0.94
N GLN A 128 12.57 6.96 -0.41
CA GLN A 128 13.08 8.24 -0.89
C GLN A 128 13.56 9.12 0.27
N PRO A 129 14.78 8.87 0.79
CA PRO A 129 15.32 9.58 1.95
C PRO A 129 15.49 11.09 1.71
N ARG A 130 15.67 11.49 0.45
CA ARG A 130 15.77 12.90 0.03
C ARG A 130 14.44 13.67 0.06
N GLY A 131 13.36 13.01 0.49
CA GLY A 131 12.03 13.61 0.61
C GLY A 131 11.23 13.53 -0.70
N ILE A 132 9.94 13.84 -0.59
CA ILE A 132 9.05 14.00 -1.75
C ILE A 132 9.48 15.30 -2.46
N PRO A 133 9.74 15.29 -3.78
CA PRO A 133 10.14 16.49 -4.51
C PRO A 133 9.05 17.57 -4.47
#